data_AF-A0A9Q0NUW7-F1
#
_entry.id   AF-A0A9Q0NUW7-F1
#
_cell.length_a   1.000
_cell.length_b   1.000
_cell.length_c   1.000
_cell.angle_alpha   90.00
_cell.angle_beta   90.00
_cell.angle_gamma   90.00
#
_symmetry.space_group_name_H-M   'P 1'
#
loop_
_entity.id
_entity.type
_entity.pdbx_description
1 polymer ?
#
loop_
_entity_poly.entity_id
_entity_poly.type
_entity_poly.pdbx_seq_one_letter_code
_entity_poly.pdbx_strand_id
1 'polypeptide(L)'
;MGTFLQERVSRYGKVFKSHLFGSPAIVSCDHDLNMFILQNEERLFEASYPKAMHDILGEFSLLVISGDLHRKLRNFVVTFTTVSKYSSPRFLNFAENLAISMLDSWKGRKEIDFLKEIRKLTLSLMVKSVLSIEPEEPRALRILDDFRTYMKGFVSLPLNFPGSSYSKAVKARTRLASTMKGIINEREKEKRF
;
A
#
# COMPACT_ATOMS: atom_id res chain seq x y z
N MET A 1 -8.89 15.23 -11.32
CA MET A 1 -7.59 15.90 -11.49
C MET A 1 -7.56 17.08 -10.51
N GLY A 2 -6.52 17.23 -9.68
CA GLY A 2 -6.46 18.31 -8.69
C GLY A 2 -6.24 19.68 -9.33
N THR A 3 -6.54 20.76 -8.59
CA THR A 3 -6.43 22.16 -9.07
C THR A 3 -5.05 22.48 -9.63
N PHE A 4 -3.98 22.07 -8.94
CA PHE A 4 -2.59 22.23 -9.41
C PHE A 4 -2.35 21.69 -10.82
N LEU A 5 -2.85 20.48 -11.12
CA LEU A 5 -2.67 19.87 -12.43
C LEU A 5 -3.55 20.53 -13.48
N GLN A 6 -4.79 20.88 -13.14
CA GLN A 6 -5.72 21.55 -14.07
C GLN A 6 -5.17 22.89 -14.55
N GLU A 7 -4.69 23.73 -13.62
CA GLU A 7 -4.10 25.03 -13.94
C GLU A 7 -2.85 24.89 -14.82
N ARG A 8 -1.97 23.95 -14.48
CA ARG A 8 -0.73 23.72 -15.25
C ARG A 8 -1.02 23.18 -16.64
N VAL A 9 -1.96 22.26 -16.78
CA VAL A 9 -2.36 21.74 -18.10
C VAL A 9 -3.01 22.83 -18.94
N SER A 10 -3.87 23.66 -18.35
CA SER A 10 -4.48 24.79 -19.07
C SER A 10 -3.45 25.81 -19.56
N ARG A 11 -2.37 26.03 -18.82
CA ARG A 11 -1.34 27.03 -19.17
C ARG A 11 -0.23 26.50 -20.06
N TYR A 12 0.20 25.26 -19.85
CA TYR A 12 1.43 24.71 -20.47
C TYR A 12 1.18 23.49 -21.37
N GLY A 13 -0.07 23.02 -21.46
CA GLY A 13 -0.41 21.80 -22.18
C GLY A 13 -0.29 20.53 -21.33
N LYS A 14 -0.64 19.38 -21.92
CA LYS A 14 -0.70 18.08 -21.22
C LYS A 14 0.67 17.58 -20.74
N VAL A 15 1.76 18.07 -21.33
CA VAL A 15 3.12 17.71 -20.92
C VAL A 15 3.87 19.00 -20.58
N PHE A 16 4.35 19.12 -19.34
CA PHE A 16 4.99 20.35 -18.88
C PHE A 16 6.14 20.10 -17.90
N LYS A 17 7.05 21.07 -17.81
CA LYS A 17 8.16 21.08 -16.86
C LYS A 17 7.71 21.61 -15.50
N SER A 18 8.19 21.00 -14.43
CA SER A 18 7.98 21.45 -13.05
C SER A 18 9.22 21.14 -12.20
N HIS A 19 9.19 21.52 -10.93
CA HIS A 19 10.15 21.10 -9.93
C HIS A 19 9.38 20.43 -8.80
N LEU A 20 9.53 19.12 -8.66
CA LEU A 20 8.77 18.28 -7.72
C LEU A 20 9.76 17.50 -6.86
N PHE A 21 9.51 17.45 -5.55
CA PHE A 21 10.35 16.73 -4.58
C PHE A 21 11.84 17.11 -4.62
N GLY A 22 12.16 18.37 -4.95
CA GLY A 22 13.53 18.88 -4.99
C GLY A 22 14.29 18.57 -6.30
N SER A 23 13.61 18.02 -7.31
CA SER A 23 14.21 17.68 -8.60
C SER A 23 13.41 18.25 -9.78
N PRO A 24 14.07 18.64 -10.89
CA PRO A 24 13.39 18.93 -12.15
C PRO A 24 12.58 17.72 -12.61
N ALA A 25 11.34 17.94 -13.01
CA ALA A 25 10.42 16.87 -13.42
C ALA A 25 9.65 17.24 -14.69
N ILE A 26 9.41 16.25 -15.54
CA ILE A 26 8.40 16.33 -16.60
C ILE A 26 7.13 15.70 -16.07
N VAL A 27 6.03 16.46 -16.09
CA VAL A 27 4.70 15.97 -15.70
C VAL A 27 3.92 15.68 -16.96
N SER A 28 3.45 14.44 -17.10
CA SER A 28 2.63 13.99 -18.22
C SER A 28 1.19 13.72 -17.78
N CYS A 29 0.28 14.51 -18.31
CA CYS A 29 -1.17 14.28 -18.30
C CYS A 29 -1.65 13.80 -19.68
N ASP A 30 -0.74 13.31 -20.51
CA ASP A 30 -1.01 12.80 -21.85
C ASP A 30 -1.07 11.26 -21.85
N HIS A 31 -2.12 10.70 -22.46
CA HIS A 31 -2.38 9.26 -22.43
C HIS A 31 -1.30 8.46 -23.18
N ASP A 32 -0.96 8.88 -24.40
CA ASP A 32 -0.05 8.14 -25.27
C ASP A 32 1.37 8.17 -24.72
N LEU A 33 1.81 9.32 -24.19
CA LEU A 33 3.09 9.41 -23.50
C LEU A 33 3.12 8.54 -22.23
N ASN A 34 2.03 8.51 -21.44
CA ASN A 34 1.97 7.67 -20.25
C ASN A 34 2.04 6.17 -20.60
N MET A 35 1.33 5.75 -21.67
CA MET A 35 1.41 4.38 -22.17
C MET A 35 2.82 4.04 -22.67
N PHE A 36 3.45 4.95 -23.41
CA PHE A 36 4.82 4.78 -23.88
C PHE A 36 5.81 4.63 -22.71
N ILE A 37 5.69 5.46 -21.66
CA ILE A 37 6.52 5.35 -20.46
C ILE A 37 6.35 3.97 -19.81
N LEU A 38 5.12 3.57 -19.52
CA LEU A 38 4.82 2.32 -18.81
C LEU A 38 5.22 1.06 -19.61
N GLN A 39 5.13 1.09 -20.94
CA GLN A 39 5.55 -0.01 -21.81
C GLN A 39 7.07 -0.11 -21.98
N ASN A 40 7.81 0.94 -21.62
CA ASN A 40 9.27 1.01 -21.77
C ASN A 40 10.00 1.13 -20.42
N GLU A 41 9.34 0.70 -19.34
CA GLU A 41 9.94 0.49 -18.03
C GLU A 41 11.13 -0.48 -18.14
N GLU A 42 12.20 -0.21 -17.38
CA GLU A 42 13.50 -0.91 -17.43
C GLU A 42 14.28 -0.80 -18.75
N ARG A 43 13.77 -0.05 -19.76
CA ARG A 43 14.45 0.17 -21.06
C ARG A 43 14.77 1.63 -21.33
N LEU A 44 13.76 2.50 -21.26
CA LEU A 44 13.89 3.95 -21.45
C LEU A 44 13.57 4.73 -20.17
N PHE A 45 12.81 4.13 -19.27
CA PHE A 45 12.37 4.70 -18.00
C PHE A 45 12.63 3.72 -16.86
N GLU A 46 12.76 4.24 -15.66
CA GLU A 46 12.89 3.47 -14.43
C GLU A 46 12.03 4.11 -13.35
N ALA A 47 11.37 3.27 -12.55
CA ALA A 47 10.67 3.67 -11.35
C ALA A 47 11.61 4.38 -10.37
N SER A 48 11.46 5.70 -10.26
CA SER A 48 12.25 6.54 -9.38
C SER A 48 11.36 7.25 -8.38
N TYR A 49 11.32 6.74 -7.15
CA TYR A 49 10.60 7.36 -6.05
C TYR A 49 11.52 8.31 -5.27
N PRO A 50 10.99 9.38 -4.62
CA PRO A 50 11.81 10.26 -3.80
C PRO A 50 12.57 9.47 -2.73
N LYS A 51 13.83 9.83 -2.44
CA LYS A 51 14.70 9.10 -1.50
C LYS A 51 14.02 8.79 -0.16
N ALA A 52 13.27 9.73 0.37
CA ALA A 52 12.58 9.55 1.64
C ALA A 52 11.42 8.52 1.56
N MET A 53 10.87 8.21 0.39
CA MET A 53 9.98 7.05 0.25
C MET A 53 10.72 5.71 0.39
N HIS A 54 12.04 5.64 0.15
CA HIS A 54 12.80 4.39 0.33
C HIS A 54 12.84 3.96 1.80
N ASP A 55 12.94 4.90 2.74
CA ASP A 55 12.95 4.57 4.18
C ASP A 55 11.60 3.97 4.62
N ILE A 56 10.49 4.43 4.01
CA ILE A 56 9.14 3.94 4.30
C ILE A 56 8.86 2.63 3.56
N LEU A 57 9.23 2.51 2.29
CA LEU A 57 8.97 1.33 1.45
C LEU A 57 9.89 0.17 1.78
N GLY A 58 11.15 0.46 2.05
CA GLY A 58 12.20 -0.52 2.30
C GLY A 58 12.95 -0.95 1.06
N GLU A 59 14.16 -1.42 1.29
CA GLU A 59 15.11 -1.83 0.26
C GLU A 59 14.56 -2.92 -0.67
N PHE A 60 13.77 -3.86 -0.16
CA PHE A 60 13.19 -4.98 -0.93
C PHE A 60 11.75 -4.72 -1.41
N SER A 61 11.27 -3.47 -1.36
CA SER A 61 9.96 -3.13 -1.89
C SER A 61 9.95 -3.24 -3.41
N LEU A 62 8.87 -3.78 -4.00
CA LEU A 62 8.64 -3.80 -5.45
C LEU A 62 8.64 -2.41 -6.10
N LEU A 63 8.45 -1.35 -5.31
CA LEU A 63 8.50 0.04 -5.78
C LEU A 63 9.92 0.63 -5.75
N VAL A 64 10.90 -0.09 -5.21
CA VAL A 64 12.29 0.37 -5.04
C VAL A 64 13.28 -0.47 -5.84
N ILE A 65 13.04 -1.77 -5.93
CA ILE A 65 13.90 -2.69 -6.67
C ILE A 65 13.65 -2.63 -8.17
N SER A 66 14.69 -2.89 -8.96
CA SER A 66 14.65 -2.90 -10.42
C SER A 66 15.25 -4.20 -10.99
N GLY A 67 14.94 -4.52 -12.26
CA GLY A 67 15.60 -5.58 -13.03
C GLY A 67 15.28 -7.00 -12.55
N ASP A 68 16.29 -7.88 -12.54
CA ASP A 68 16.09 -9.31 -12.28
C ASP A 68 15.50 -9.62 -10.90
N LEU A 69 15.89 -8.84 -9.88
CA LEU A 69 15.34 -9.00 -8.52
C LEU A 69 13.88 -8.57 -8.47
N HIS A 70 13.54 -7.44 -9.13
CA HIS A 70 12.17 -6.98 -9.30
C HIS A 70 11.31 -8.05 -9.98
N ARG A 71 11.76 -8.59 -11.11
CA ARG A 71 11.06 -9.65 -11.86
C ARG A 71 10.80 -10.89 -11.00
N LYS A 72 11.79 -11.36 -10.24
CA LYS A 72 11.65 -12.52 -9.34
C LYS A 72 10.61 -12.28 -8.24
N LEU A 73 10.71 -11.17 -7.53
CA LEU A 73 9.78 -10.85 -6.44
C LEU A 73 8.36 -10.57 -6.97
N ARG A 74 8.24 -9.88 -8.11
CA ARG A 74 6.95 -9.64 -8.76
C ARG A 74 6.27 -10.96 -9.12
N ASN A 75 7.00 -11.92 -9.70
CA ASN A 75 6.43 -13.22 -10.05
C ASN A 75 5.92 -13.98 -8.81
N PHE A 76 6.61 -13.90 -7.68
CA PHE A 76 6.15 -14.49 -6.42
C PHE A 76 4.83 -13.84 -5.95
N VAL A 77 4.76 -12.50 -5.96
CA VAL A 77 3.56 -11.76 -5.56
C VAL A 77 2.39 -12.04 -6.49
N VAL A 78 2.61 -12.05 -7.81
CA VAL A 78 1.58 -12.41 -8.80
C VAL A 78 1.06 -13.82 -8.54
N THR A 79 1.96 -14.78 -8.33
CA THR A 79 1.56 -16.18 -8.04
C THR A 79 0.69 -16.25 -6.78
N PHE A 80 1.07 -15.54 -5.71
CA PHE A 80 0.28 -15.46 -4.47
C PHE A 80 -1.07 -14.79 -4.66
N THR A 81 -1.15 -13.80 -5.56
CA THR A 81 -2.35 -12.99 -5.81
C THR A 81 -3.24 -13.48 -6.94
N THR A 82 -2.83 -14.56 -7.61
CA THR A 82 -3.62 -15.19 -8.68
C THR A 82 -5.02 -15.54 -8.20
N VAL A 83 -5.98 -15.33 -9.11
CA VAL A 83 -7.42 -15.56 -8.96
C VAL A 83 -7.75 -16.87 -8.23
N SER A 84 -6.98 -17.95 -8.43
CA SER A 84 -7.22 -19.25 -7.78
C SER A 84 -7.27 -19.20 -6.24
N LYS A 85 -6.52 -18.31 -5.59
CA LYS A 85 -6.52 -18.20 -4.12
C LYS A 85 -7.71 -17.38 -3.60
N TYR A 86 -8.02 -16.28 -4.27
CA TYR A 86 -9.09 -15.35 -3.88
C TYR A 86 -10.47 -15.75 -4.43
N SER A 87 -10.55 -16.60 -5.43
CA SER A 87 -11.79 -17.25 -5.88
C SER A 87 -12.11 -18.52 -5.11
N SER A 88 -11.33 -18.86 -4.08
CA SER A 88 -11.67 -19.99 -3.21
C SER A 88 -12.98 -19.68 -2.47
N PRO A 89 -13.92 -20.64 -2.39
CA PRO A 89 -15.18 -20.45 -1.66
C PRO A 89 -14.96 -19.99 -0.22
N ARG A 90 -13.86 -20.44 0.42
CA ARG A 90 -13.48 -20.02 1.77
C ARG A 90 -13.20 -18.53 1.87
N PHE A 91 -12.43 -17.96 0.94
CA PHE A 91 -12.14 -16.52 0.95
C PHE A 91 -13.39 -15.70 0.65
N LEU A 92 -14.20 -16.12 -0.33
CA LEU A 92 -15.44 -15.44 -0.69
C LEU A 92 -16.43 -15.42 0.47
N ASN A 93 -16.67 -16.56 1.12
CA ASN A 93 -17.54 -16.65 2.30
C ASN A 93 -17.01 -15.79 3.45
N PHE A 94 -15.70 -15.76 3.67
CA PHE A 94 -15.11 -14.89 4.69
C PHE A 94 -15.35 -13.40 4.37
N ALA A 95 -15.12 -12.99 3.13
CA ALA A 95 -15.33 -11.61 2.70
C ALA A 95 -16.79 -11.19 2.80
N GLU A 96 -17.70 -12.07 2.40
CA GLU A 96 -19.14 -11.88 2.51
C GLU A 96 -19.57 -11.75 3.98
N ASN A 97 -19.18 -12.68 4.84
CA ASN A 97 -19.52 -12.64 6.26
C ASN A 97 -19.00 -11.37 6.94
N LEU A 98 -17.79 -10.93 6.59
CA LEU A 98 -17.21 -9.72 7.13
C LEU A 98 -17.97 -8.46 6.66
N ALA A 99 -18.42 -8.44 5.40
CA ALA A 99 -19.25 -7.37 4.87
C ALA A 99 -20.65 -7.36 5.53
N ILE A 100 -21.30 -8.52 5.67
CA ILE A 100 -22.60 -8.65 6.35
C ILE A 100 -22.48 -8.18 7.80
N SER A 101 -21.47 -8.62 8.53
CA SER A 101 -21.22 -8.19 9.92
C SER A 101 -21.02 -6.68 10.04
N MET A 102 -20.28 -6.08 9.08
CA MET A 102 -20.13 -4.62 9.00
C MET A 102 -21.49 -3.94 8.80
N LEU A 103 -22.30 -4.38 7.83
CA LEU A 103 -23.63 -3.82 7.55
C LEU A 103 -24.58 -4.00 8.73
N ASP A 104 -24.57 -5.15 9.39
CA ASP A 104 -25.37 -5.42 10.58
C ASP A 104 -25.01 -4.49 11.73
N SER A 105 -23.72 -4.17 11.90
CA SER A 105 -23.25 -3.24 12.93
C SER A 105 -23.77 -1.81 12.76
N TRP A 106 -24.28 -1.47 11.56
CA TRP A 106 -24.83 -0.17 11.23
C TRP A 106 -26.33 -0.05 11.58
N LYS A 107 -27.02 -1.17 11.84
CA LYS A 107 -28.45 -1.15 12.19
C LYS A 107 -28.71 -0.24 13.40
N GLY A 108 -29.69 0.65 13.26
CA GLY A 108 -30.07 1.61 14.29
C GLY A 108 -29.15 2.83 14.43
N ARG A 109 -28.05 2.93 13.64
CA ARG A 109 -27.22 4.14 13.60
C ARG A 109 -27.82 5.17 12.64
N LYS A 110 -27.86 6.43 13.06
CA LYS A 110 -28.31 7.55 12.22
C LYS A 110 -27.22 8.02 11.23
N GLU A 111 -25.96 7.89 11.63
CA GLU A 111 -24.80 8.33 10.87
C GLU A 111 -23.68 7.31 10.94
N ILE A 112 -22.91 7.19 9.86
CA ILE A 112 -21.83 6.21 9.71
C ILE A 112 -20.64 6.92 9.07
N ASP A 113 -19.46 6.79 9.68
CA ASP A 113 -18.20 7.13 9.03
C ASP A 113 -17.84 6.03 8.02
N PHE A 114 -18.40 6.12 6.82
CA PHE A 114 -18.27 5.09 5.78
C PHE A 114 -16.80 4.81 5.43
N LEU A 115 -15.95 5.84 5.39
CA LEU A 115 -14.54 5.69 5.08
C LEU A 115 -13.80 4.89 6.16
N LYS A 116 -14.12 5.13 7.43
CA LYS A 116 -13.55 4.36 8.55
C LYS A 116 -13.99 2.90 8.50
N GLU A 117 -15.26 2.63 8.21
CA GLU A 117 -15.82 1.27 8.13
C GLU A 117 -15.21 0.48 6.96
N ILE A 118 -15.17 1.05 5.75
CA ILE A 118 -14.55 0.38 4.59
C ILE A 118 -13.04 0.18 4.78
N ARG A 119 -12.33 1.12 5.41
CA ARG A 119 -10.92 0.92 5.79
C ARG A 119 -10.75 -0.22 6.77
N LYS A 120 -11.66 -0.40 7.73
CA LYS A 120 -11.62 -1.55 8.65
C LYS A 120 -11.82 -2.86 7.87
N LEU A 121 -12.88 -2.94 7.05
CA LEU A 121 -13.19 -4.10 6.22
C LEU A 121 -12.00 -4.55 5.34
N THR A 122 -11.49 -3.62 4.53
CA THR A 122 -10.37 -3.89 3.61
C THR A 122 -9.10 -4.34 4.31
N LEU A 123 -8.75 -3.71 5.44
CA LEU A 123 -7.56 -4.12 6.18
C LEU A 123 -7.74 -5.46 6.89
N SER A 124 -8.93 -5.76 7.41
CA SER A 124 -9.26 -7.07 7.97
C SER A 124 -9.11 -8.19 6.93
N LEU A 125 -9.57 -7.95 5.69
CA LEU A 125 -9.34 -8.87 4.56
C LEU A 125 -7.86 -9.08 4.26
N MET A 126 -7.07 -8.01 4.31
CA MET A 126 -5.61 -8.09 4.10
C MET A 126 -4.92 -8.89 5.21
N VAL A 127 -5.24 -8.63 6.48
CA VAL A 127 -4.67 -9.37 7.62
C VAL A 127 -5.00 -10.85 7.52
N LYS A 128 -6.25 -11.20 7.21
CA LYS A 128 -6.64 -12.61 7.02
C LYS A 128 -5.94 -13.26 5.82
N SER A 129 -5.93 -12.60 4.67
CA SER A 129 -5.43 -13.22 3.43
C SER A 129 -3.91 -13.31 3.34
N VAL A 130 -3.20 -12.32 3.86
CA VAL A 130 -1.73 -12.25 3.82
C VAL A 130 -1.13 -12.90 5.05
N LEU A 131 -1.70 -12.65 6.23
CA LEU A 131 -1.13 -13.08 7.50
C LEU A 131 -1.90 -14.23 8.14
N SER A 132 -2.99 -14.74 7.57
CA SER A 132 -3.77 -15.84 8.16
C SER A 132 -4.16 -15.63 9.64
N ILE A 133 -4.28 -14.37 10.07
CA ILE A 133 -4.66 -13.96 11.42
C ILE A 133 -6.15 -13.56 11.40
N GLU A 134 -6.90 -13.92 12.44
CA GLU A 134 -8.29 -13.47 12.54
C GLU A 134 -8.36 -11.98 12.88
N PRO A 135 -9.21 -11.18 12.21
CA PRO A 135 -9.30 -9.74 12.46
C PRO A 135 -9.65 -9.34 13.91
N GLU A 136 -10.29 -10.23 14.65
CA GLU A 136 -10.71 -10.05 16.04
C GLU A 136 -9.54 -10.20 17.02
N GLU A 137 -8.43 -10.80 16.60
CA GLU A 137 -7.27 -11.01 17.47
C GLU A 137 -6.64 -9.67 17.91
N PRO A 138 -6.20 -9.54 19.18
CA PRO A 138 -5.50 -8.34 19.64
C PRO A 138 -4.26 -7.99 18.81
N ARG A 139 -3.61 -9.00 18.21
CA ARG A 139 -2.47 -8.82 17.31
C ARG A 139 -2.88 -8.15 16.00
N ALA A 140 -4.04 -8.52 15.44
CA ALA A 140 -4.58 -7.89 14.23
C ALA A 140 -4.81 -6.39 14.47
N LEU A 141 -5.45 -6.02 15.58
CA LEU A 141 -5.71 -4.60 15.92
C LEU A 141 -4.44 -3.75 15.96
N ARG A 142 -3.34 -4.28 16.52
CA ARG A 142 -2.04 -3.58 16.54
C ARG A 142 -1.46 -3.40 15.13
N ILE A 143 -1.51 -4.44 14.31
CA ILE A 143 -1.06 -4.39 12.91
C ILE A 143 -1.86 -3.35 12.13
N LEU A 144 -3.17 -3.31 12.34
CA LEU A 144 -4.08 -2.36 11.69
C LEU A 144 -3.75 -0.91 12.06
N ASP A 145 -3.49 -0.63 13.34
CA ASP A 145 -3.18 0.72 13.81
C ASP A 145 -1.81 1.20 13.30
N ASP A 146 -0.80 0.33 13.36
CA ASP A 146 0.51 0.63 12.79
C ASP A 146 0.44 0.83 11.27
N PHE A 147 -0.33 0.00 10.56
CA PHE A 147 -0.52 0.16 9.11
C PHE A 147 -1.23 1.47 8.75
N ARG A 148 -2.23 1.90 9.54
CA ARG A 148 -2.87 3.22 9.35
C ARG A 148 -1.88 4.36 9.56
N THR A 149 -1.07 4.29 10.62
CA THR A 149 -0.02 5.28 10.90
C THR A 149 1.00 5.32 9.76
N TYR A 150 1.42 4.15 9.29
CA TYR A 150 2.30 3.98 8.13
C TYR A 150 1.71 4.64 6.88
N MET A 151 0.47 4.31 6.50
CA MET A 151 -0.16 4.85 5.29
C MET A 151 -0.34 6.37 5.35
N LYS A 152 -0.65 6.92 6.54
CA LYS A 152 -0.76 8.37 6.74
C LYS A 152 0.56 9.10 6.48
N GLY A 153 1.69 8.52 6.87
CA GLY A 153 3.00 9.11 6.58
C GLY A 153 3.48 8.82 5.16
N PHE A 154 3.12 7.68 4.58
CA PHE A 154 3.45 7.32 3.19
C PHE A 154 2.88 8.32 2.17
N VAL A 155 1.66 8.82 2.40
CA VAL A 155 1.05 9.84 1.53
C VAL A 155 1.37 11.29 1.93
N SER A 156 2.21 11.48 2.97
CA SER A 156 2.57 12.81 3.46
C SER A 156 3.84 13.35 2.81
N LEU A 157 4.11 14.64 3.00
CA LEU A 157 5.40 15.21 2.62
C LEU A 157 6.51 14.48 3.37
N PRO A 158 7.57 14.04 2.69
CA PRO A 158 8.52 13.12 3.28
C PRO A 158 9.61 13.88 4.07
N LEU A 159 9.17 14.54 5.14
CA LEU A 159 9.97 15.41 6.00
C LEU A 159 10.17 14.76 7.37
N ASN A 160 11.40 14.41 7.71
CA ASN A 160 11.72 13.68 8.93
C ASN A 160 11.98 14.59 10.15
N PHE A 161 10.96 15.36 10.56
CA PHE A 161 11.01 16.12 11.81
C PHE A 161 10.20 15.41 12.92
N PRO A 162 10.59 15.53 14.21
CA PRO A 162 9.87 14.91 15.31
C PRO A 162 8.38 15.26 15.31
N GLY A 163 7.51 14.25 15.40
CA GLY A 163 6.06 14.43 15.46
C GLY A 163 5.35 14.51 14.11
N SER A 164 6.09 14.70 13.01
CA SER A 164 5.57 14.64 11.64
C SER A 164 4.88 13.31 11.34
N SER A 165 3.94 13.33 10.38
CA SER A 165 3.32 12.10 9.86
C SER A 165 4.37 11.14 9.29
N TYR A 166 5.40 11.64 8.60
CA TYR A 166 6.49 10.85 8.05
C TYR A 166 7.31 10.15 9.14
N SER A 167 7.79 10.88 10.17
CA SER A 167 8.56 10.29 11.26
C SER A 167 7.78 9.20 12.03
N LYS A 168 6.47 9.40 12.19
CA LYS A 168 5.56 8.40 12.79
C LYS A 168 5.42 7.16 11.91
N ALA A 169 5.35 7.32 10.58
CA ALA A 169 5.29 6.20 9.66
C ALA A 169 6.58 5.38 9.62
N VAL A 170 7.76 6.02 9.70
CA VAL A 170 9.04 5.29 9.80
C VAL A 170 9.06 4.42 11.07
N LYS A 171 8.62 4.95 12.21
CA LYS A 171 8.51 4.16 13.46
C LYS A 171 7.48 3.04 13.35
N ALA A 172 6.34 3.30 12.71
CA ALA A 172 5.30 2.29 12.50
C ALA A 172 5.79 1.15 11.59
N ARG A 173 6.53 1.47 10.52
CA ARG A 173 7.22 0.49 9.67
C ARG A 173 8.12 -0.42 10.50
N THR A 174 8.94 0.13 11.40
CA THR A 174 9.82 -0.69 12.25
C THR A 174 9.03 -1.68 13.12
N ARG A 175 7.93 -1.24 13.73
CA ARG A 175 7.05 -2.10 14.54
C ARG A 175 6.36 -3.18 13.69
N LEU A 176 5.87 -2.83 12.50
CA LEU A 176 5.31 -3.80 11.55
C LEU A 176 6.36 -4.85 11.18
N ALA A 177 7.57 -4.44 10.78
CA ALA A 177 8.63 -5.36 10.41
C ALA A 177 9.00 -6.32 11.55
N SER A 178 9.09 -5.81 12.78
CA SER A 178 9.31 -6.64 13.98
C SER A 178 8.17 -7.64 14.20
N THR A 179 6.92 -7.20 14.08
CA THR A 179 5.74 -8.08 14.21
C THR A 179 5.73 -9.17 13.15
N MET A 180 6.02 -8.83 11.89
CA MET A 180 6.11 -9.80 10.78
C MET A 180 7.22 -10.83 11.01
N LYS A 181 8.39 -10.38 11.46
CA LYS A 181 9.50 -11.29 11.80
C LYS A 181 9.09 -12.29 12.90
N GLY A 182 8.34 -11.84 13.91
CA GLY A 182 7.75 -12.71 14.91
C GLY A 182 6.83 -13.78 14.32
N ILE A 183 5.87 -13.37 13.47
CA ILE A 183 4.94 -14.30 12.79
C ILE A 183 5.70 -15.35 11.97
N ILE A 184 6.72 -14.93 11.22
CA ILE A 184 7.52 -15.84 10.39
C ILE A 184 8.25 -16.85 11.26
N ASN A 185 8.90 -16.41 12.33
CA ASN A 185 9.63 -17.28 13.25
C ASN A 185 8.72 -18.30 13.95
N GLU A 186 7.51 -17.90 14.34
CA GLU A 186 6.50 -18.81 14.93
C GLU A 186 6.14 -19.93 13.95
N ARG A 187 5.83 -19.57 12.69
CA ARG A 187 5.47 -20.53 11.63
C ARG A 187 6.59 -21.48 11.24
N GLU A 188 7.83 -20.98 11.22
CA GLU A 188 8.99 -21.82 10.93
C GLU A 188 9.22 -22.87 12.01
N LYS A 189 8.90 -22.54 13.27
CA LYS A 189 8.95 -23.51 14.38
C LYS A 189 7.83 -24.53 14.26
N GLU A 190 6.60 -24.11 13.98
CA GLU A 190 5.45 -25.01 13.80
C GLU A 190 5.66 -26.03 12.68
N LYS A 191 6.35 -25.66 11.59
CA LYS A 191 6.66 -26.59 10.48
C LYS A 191 7.79 -27.58 10.77
N ARG A 192 8.54 -27.39 11.85
CA ARG A 192 9.64 -28.30 12.26
C ARG A 192 9.15 -29.42 13.19
N PHE A 193 7.88 -29.36 13.60
CA PHE A 193 7.16 -30.41 14.33
C PHE A 193 6.06 -30.99 13.46
#